data_AF-A0A7C1FDY3-F1
#
_entry.id   AF-A0A7C1FDY3-F1
#
_cell.length_a   1.000
_cell.length_b   1.000
_cell.length_c   1.000
_cell.angle_alpha   90.00
_cell.angle_beta   90.00
_cell.angle_gamma   90.00
#
_symmetry.space_group_name_H-M   'P 1'
#
loop_
_entity.id
_entity.type
_entity.pdbx_description
1 polymer ?
#
loop_
_entity_poly.entity_id
_entity_poly.type
_entity_poly.pdbx_seq_one_letter_code
_entity_poly.pdbx_strand_id
1 'polypeptide(L)'
;MKAMLYLRGKEEPAAILDEVKIVTMNDNHKLSPTRVMFRTRKFNAGRTMTELYRDEKMHVRFEDGRSADVLLQHFSLDTEGNTVGVLRVLGEIVEAEPA
;
A
#
# COMPACT_ATOMS: atom_id res chain seq x y z
N MET A 1 -4.53 -8.25 -7.55
CA MET A 1 -3.57 -8.96 -6.68
C MET A 1 -3.85 -8.60 -5.24
N LYS A 2 -3.29 -9.32 -4.26
CA LYS A 2 -3.30 -8.94 -2.85
C LYS A 2 -1.98 -8.34 -2.41
N ALA A 3 -2.01 -7.57 -1.33
CA ALA A 3 -0.82 -7.10 -0.64
C ALA A 3 -1.06 -6.95 0.86
N MET A 4 0.03 -6.97 1.62
CA MET A 4 0.05 -6.70 3.05
C MET A 4 0.85 -5.44 3.32
N LEU A 5 0.30 -4.54 4.13
CA LEU A 5 0.93 -3.28 4.50
C LEU A 5 1.42 -3.38 5.93
N TYR A 6 2.68 -3.02 6.18
CA TYR A 6 3.35 -3.12 7.47
C TYR A 6 3.81 -1.73 7.93
N LEU A 7 3.66 -1.47 9.24
CA LEU A 7 4.34 -0.36 9.87
C LEU A 7 5.82 -0.67 10.06
N ARG A 8 6.65 0.36 10.16
CA ARG A 8 8.10 0.19 10.33
C ARG A 8 8.42 -0.67 11.57
N GLY A 9 9.21 -1.71 11.38
CA GLY A 9 9.65 -2.60 12.46
C GLY A 9 8.55 -3.49 13.04
N LYS A 10 7.41 -3.64 12.34
CA LYS A 10 6.33 -4.56 12.74
C LYS A 10 6.30 -5.77 11.82
N GLU A 11 6.17 -6.95 12.42
CA GLU A 11 6.04 -8.22 11.70
C GLU A 11 4.59 -8.52 11.32
N GLU A 12 3.63 -8.02 12.09
CA GLU A 12 2.21 -8.15 11.78
C GLU A 12 1.79 -7.07 10.78
N PRO A 13 0.97 -7.41 9.77
CA PRO A 13 0.44 -6.43 8.85
C PRO A 13 -0.49 -5.47 9.59
N ALA A 14 -0.40 -4.18 9.27
CA ALA A 14 -1.35 -3.15 9.67
C ALA A 14 -2.61 -3.14 8.80
N ALA A 15 -2.50 -3.55 7.53
CA ALA A 15 -3.62 -3.67 6.60
C ALA A 15 -3.44 -4.87 5.66
N ILE A 16 -4.56 -5.47 5.27
CA ILE A 16 -4.63 -6.43 4.17
C ILE A 16 -5.36 -5.74 3.02
N LEU A 17 -4.68 -5.65 1.88
CA LEU A 17 -5.15 -4.97 0.68
C LEU A 17 -5.59 -6.02 -0.34
N ASP A 18 -6.83 -5.91 -0.76
CA ASP A 18 -7.38 -6.67 -1.89
C ASP A 18 -7.32 -5.81 -3.17
N GLU A 19 -7.74 -6.39 -4.30
CA GLU A 19 -7.88 -5.72 -5.61
C GLU A 19 -6.76 -4.73 -5.96
N VAL A 20 -5.52 -5.08 -5.60
CA VAL A 20 -4.36 -4.22 -5.76
C VAL A 20 -4.01 -4.09 -7.25
N LYS A 21 -3.73 -2.85 -7.67
CA LYS A 21 -3.26 -2.48 -9.01
C LYS A 21 -2.07 -1.54 -8.90
N ILE A 22 -1.01 -1.83 -9.65
CA ILE A 22 0.16 -0.97 -9.75
C ILE A 22 0.03 -0.13 -11.02
N VAL A 23 0.16 1.19 -10.90
CA VAL A 23 0.03 2.13 -12.01
C VAL A 23 1.23 3.07 -12.02
N THR A 24 1.85 3.25 -13.18
CA THR A 24 2.92 4.23 -13.38
C THR A 24 2.32 5.50 -13.97
N MET A 25 2.41 6.61 -13.23
CA MET A 25 1.99 7.93 -13.69
C MET A 25 2.96 8.47 -14.76
N ASN A 26 2.47 9.33 -15.65
CA ASN A 26 3.26 9.94 -16.73
C ASN A 26 4.20 11.07 -16.24
N ASP A 27 4.89 11.72 -17.20
CA ASP A 27 6.01 12.68 -17.05
C ASP A 27 5.92 13.64 -15.85
N ASN A 28 4.73 14.14 -15.52
CA ASN A 28 4.55 15.14 -14.46
C ASN A 28 4.87 14.64 -13.04
N HIS A 29 5.18 13.35 -12.84
CA HIS A 29 5.44 12.73 -11.53
C HIS A 29 6.84 12.11 -11.41
N LYS A 30 7.89 12.83 -11.84
CA LYS A 30 9.27 12.31 -12.00
C LYS A 30 9.91 11.69 -10.74
N LEU A 31 9.63 12.20 -9.54
CA LEU A 31 10.28 11.75 -8.31
C LEU A 31 9.79 10.40 -7.79
N SER A 32 8.52 10.09 -8.05
CA SER A 32 7.86 8.87 -7.59
C SER A 32 6.64 8.67 -8.50
N PRO A 33 6.79 8.06 -9.68
CA PRO A 33 5.68 7.93 -10.63
C PRO A 33 4.75 6.77 -10.27
N THR A 34 5.24 5.77 -9.54
CA THR A 34 4.49 4.54 -9.28
C THR A 34 3.48 4.71 -8.14
N ARG A 35 2.27 4.18 -8.36
CA ARG A 35 1.17 4.16 -7.40
C ARG A 35 0.66 2.74 -7.21
N VAL A 36 0.25 2.42 -5.99
CA VAL A 36 -0.46 1.20 -5.66
C VAL A 36 -1.88 1.59 -5.29
N MET A 37 -2.82 1.29 -6.17
CA MET A 37 -4.25 1.45 -5.91
C MET A 37 -4.77 0.18 -5.27
N PHE A 38 -5.68 0.29 -4.31
CA PHE A 38 -6.32 -0.86 -3.67
C PHE A 38 -7.80 -0.59 -3.43
N ARG A 39 -8.57 -1.67 -3.36
CA ARG A 39 -9.95 -1.70 -2.88
C ARG A 39 -10.06 -2.88 -1.93
N THR A 40 -10.43 -2.64 -0.67
CA THR A 40 -10.55 -3.67 0.36
C THR A 40 -11.78 -3.43 1.23
N ARG A 41 -12.40 -4.51 1.69
CA ARG A 41 -13.51 -4.41 2.66
C ARG A 41 -13.05 -3.90 4.02
N LYS A 42 -11.78 -4.09 4.36
CA LYS A 42 -11.24 -3.68 5.64
C LYS A 42 -9.78 -3.24 5.49
N PHE A 43 -9.55 -1.93 5.60
CA PHE A 43 -8.22 -1.34 5.50
C PHE A 43 -7.33 -1.54 6.74
N ASN A 44 -7.83 -2.19 7.78
CA ASN A 44 -7.08 -2.43 9.00
C ASN A 44 -7.08 -3.92 9.33
N ALA A 45 -5.91 -4.48 9.57
CA ALA A 45 -5.74 -5.82 10.12
C ALA A 45 -5.93 -5.75 11.64
N GLY A 46 -7.17 -5.90 12.09
CA GLY A 46 -7.50 -5.89 13.52
C GLY A 46 -7.70 -4.48 14.08
N ARG A 47 -6.83 -4.06 15.00
CA ARG A 47 -6.97 -2.83 15.83
C ARG A 47 -6.12 -1.65 15.37
N THR A 48 -5.19 -1.85 14.43
CA THR A 48 -4.31 -0.79 13.95
C THR A 48 -5.11 0.22 13.12
N MET A 49 -5.04 1.51 13.44
CA MET A 49 -5.64 2.56 12.61
C MET A 49 -4.61 3.06 11.59
N THR A 50 -4.49 2.38 10.44
CA THR A 50 -3.47 2.66 9.42
C THR A 50 -3.47 4.11 8.93
N GLU A 51 -4.63 4.77 8.90
CA GLU A 51 -4.75 6.19 8.51
C GLU A 51 -3.94 7.14 9.42
N LEU A 52 -3.76 6.79 10.71
CA LEU A 52 -2.97 7.60 11.64
C LEU A 52 -1.47 7.62 11.29
N TYR A 53 -1.01 6.71 10.42
CA TYR A 53 0.37 6.58 9.99
C TYR A 53 0.58 7.08 8.56
N ARG A 54 -0.33 7.93 8.05
CA ARG A 54 -0.30 8.40 6.65
C ARG A 54 0.97 9.16 6.26
N ASP A 55 1.61 9.79 7.24
CA ASP A 55 2.87 10.53 7.13
C ASP A 55 4.10 9.67 7.41
N GLU A 56 3.92 8.44 7.93
CA GLU A 56 5.01 7.50 8.17
C GLU A 56 5.26 6.58 6.98
N LYS A 57 6.54 6.32 6.69
CA LYS A 57 6.95 5.32 5.70
C LYS A 57 6.48 3.94 6.17
N MET A 58 5.67 3.31 5.33
CA MET A 58 5.21 1.93 5.49
C MET A 58 5.85 1.03 4.45
N HIS A 59 5.76 -0.28 4.66
CA HIS A 59 6.29 -1.28 3.75
C HIS A 59 5.15 -2.14 3.20
N VAL A 60 5.03 -2.25 1.89
CA VAL A 60 4.05 -3.12 1.23
C VAL A 60 4.72 -4.38 0.71
N ARG A 61 4.13 -5.54 0.97
CA ARG A 61 4.52 -6.83 0.38
C ARG A 61 3.38 -7.35 -0.48
N PHE A 62 3.65 -7.54 -1.76
CA PHE A 62 2.70 -8.07 -2.73
C PHE A 62 2.66 -9.60 -2.65
N GLU A 63 1.54 -10.21 -3.03
CA GLU A 63 1.39 -11.67 -3.02
C GLU A 63 2.33 -12.40 -3.98
N ASP A 64 2.89 -11.68 -4.97
CA ASP A 64 3.84 -12.20 -5.95
C ASP A 64 5.31 -12.12 -5.47
N GLY A 65 5.54 -11.78 -4.20
CA GLY A 65 6.86 -11.71 -3.60
C GLY A 65 7.57 -10.36 -3.80
N ARG A 66 7.00 -9.43 -4.56
CA ARG A 66 7.56 -8.07 -4.66
C ARG A 66 7.31 -7.28 -3.38
N SER A 67 8.11 -6.25 -3.15
CA SER A 67 7.93 -5.32 -2.03
C SER A 67 8.35 -3.90 -2.37
N ALA A 68 7.86 -2.93 -1.60
CA ALA A 68 8.25 -1.54 -1.74
C ALA A 68 7.98 -0.74 -0.47
N ASP A 69 8.69 0.38 -0.33
CA ASP A 69 8.34 1.40 0.64
C ASP A 69 7.28 2.34 0.09
N VAL A 70 6.33 2.74 0.93
CA VAL A 70 5.15 3.50 0.51
C VAL A 70 4.72 4.54 1.53
N LEU A 71 3.96 5.54 1.05
CA LEU A 71 3.16 6.45 1.88
C LEU A 71 1.69 6.38 1.48
N LEU A 72 0.79 6.48 2.45
CA LEU A 72 -0.63 6.61 2.17
C LEU A 72 -0.92 8.00 1.60
N GLN A 73 -1.23 8.06 0.31
CA GLN A 73 -1.50 9.33 -0.38
C GLN A 73 -2.99 9.68 -0.36
N HIS A 74 -3.86 8.68 -0.53
CA HIS A 74 -5.30 8.88 -0.53
C HIS A 74 -6.02 7.68 0.11
N PHE A 75 -7.14 7.97 0.77
CA PHE A 75 -8.01 7.00 1.40
C PHE A 75 -9.44 7.55 1.40
N SER A 76 -10.41 6.72 1.00
CA SER A 76 -11.84 7.03 1.07
C SER A 76 -12.68 5.75 1.10
N LEU A 77 -13.99 5.91 1.30
CA LEU A 77 -14.97 4.82 1.18
C LEU A 77 -15.74 4.99 -0.12
N ASP A 78 -15.95 3.89 -0.84
CA ASP A 78 -16.84 3.86 -1.99
C ASP A 78 -18.32 3.70 -1.57
N THR A 79 -19.22 3.68 -2.55
CA THR A 79 -20.67 3.56 -2.33
C THR A 79 -21.10 2.23 -1.73
N GLU A 80 -20.26 1.20 -1.80
CA GLU A 80 -20.49 -0.13 -1.21
C GLU A 80 -19.86 -0.25 0.19
N GLY A 81 -19.21 0.81 0.68
CA GLY A 81 -18.50 0.81 1.96
C GLY A 81 -17.14 0.12 1.93
N ASN A 82 -16.60 -0.20 0.74
CA ASN A 82 -15.22 -0.65 0.66
C ASN A 82 -14.28 0.53 0.83
N THR A 83 -13.16 0.31 1.50
CA THR A 83 -12.06 1.24 1.43
C THR A 83 -11.43 1.20 0.05
N VAL A 84 -11.28 2.36 -0.56
CA VAL A 84 -10.43 2.58 -1.72
C VAL A 84 -9.30 3.54 -1.35
N GLY A 85 -8.10 3.30 -1.88
CA GLY A 85 -6.99 4.17 -1.58
C GLY A 85 -5.82 4.04 -2.53
N VAL A 86 -4.87 4.94 -2.32
CA VAL A 86 -3.67 5.07 -3.15
C VAL A 86 -2.46 5.18 -2.25
N LEU A 87 -1.52 4.27 -2.45
CA LEU A 87 -0.18 4.35 -1.86
C LEU A 87 0.79 4.91 -2.90
N ARG A 88 1.59 5.90 -2.48
CA ARG A 88 2.72 6.40 -3.25
C ARG A 88 3.93 5.54 -2.99
N VAL A 89 4.52 4.95 -4.02
CA VAL A 89 5.77 4.19 -3.91
C VAL A 89 6.94 5.15 -3.75
N LEU A 90 7.80 4.87 -2.77
CA LEU A 90 9.01 5.62 -2.47
C LEU A 90 10.22 4.86 -3.04
N GLY A 91 10.57 5.15 -4.29
CA GLY A 91 11.65 4.45 -5.00
C GLY A 91 11.12 3.34 -5.91
N GLU A 92 11.81 2.21 -5.92
CA GLU A 92 11.52 1.08 -6.80
C GLU A 92 10.74 -0.03 -6.08
N ILE A 93 10.00 -0.82 -6.87
CA ILE A 93 9.43 -2.08 -6.39
C ILE A 93 10.49 -3.15 -6.62
N VAL A 94 10.96 -3.76 -5.54
CA VAL A 94 12.02 -4.78 -5.58
C VAL A 94 11.41 -6.17 -5.47
N GLU A 95 12.02 -7.15 -6.11
CA GLU A 95 11.74 -8.56 -5.84
C GLU A 95 12.29 -8.88 -4.44
N ALA A 96 11.54 -9.62 -3.61
CA ALA A 96 12.12 -10.09 -2.35
C ALA A 96 13.27 -11.06 -2.67
N GLU A 97 14.45 -10.80 -2.10
CA GLU A 97 15.44 -11.86 -1.96
C GLU A 97 14.80 -12.98 -1.12
N PRO A 98 14.91 -14.25 -1.55
CA PRO A 98 14.46 -15.36 -0.73
C PRO A 98 15.22 -15.32 0.60
N ALA A 99 14.47 -15.32 1.70
CA ALA A 99 14.99 -15.43 3.06
C ALA A 99 15.63 -16.80 3.30
#